data_AF-A0A660WFE5-F1
#
_entry.id   AF-A0A660WFE5-F1
#
_cell.length_a   1.000
_cell.length_b   1.000
_cell.length_c   1.000
_cell.angle_alpha   90.00
_cell.angle_beta   90.00
_cell.angle_gamma   90.00
#
_symmetry.space_group_name_H-M   'P 1'
#
loop_
_entity.id
_entity.type
_entity.pdbx_description
1 polymer ?
#
loop_
_entity_poly.entity_id
_entity_poly.type
_entity_poly.pdbx_seq_one_letter_code
_entity_poly.pdbx_strand_id
1 'polypeptide(L)'
;MSSKHLSYLKYVLRHKFYVAQACFREGLVIRGLIHDVSKFLPSEWFPYVEYFYGEKDKPNLTRKRFDFAWLLHQKRNDHHWQWWVLSKDEGGRRVLPMSDAARKEMVADWFGASRAQGHGGLYGPNGVKAWYKSHRKKMLLHDETRKWVERRLGLRD
;
A
#
# COMPACT_ATOMS: atom_id res chain seq x y z
N MET A 1 -8.32 8.57 26.51
CA MET A 1 -7.55 8.35 25.27
C MET A 1 -7.77 6.92 24.80
N SER A 2 -8.05 6.68 23.52
CA SER A 2 -8.12 5.31 22.99
C SER A 2 -6.71 4.70 22.96
N SER A 3 -6.56 3.43 23.36
CA SER A 3 -5.26 2.73 23.26
C SER A 3 -4.65 2.89 21.86
N LYS A 4 -3.34 3.16 21.77
CA LYS A 4 -2.61 3.27 20.49
C LYS A 4 -2.84 2.05 19.58
N HIS A 5 -2.92 0.87 20.18
CA HIS A 5 -3.22 -0.38 19.47
C HIS A 5 -4.64 -0.41 18.93
N LEU A 6 -5.62 0.11 19.69
CA LEU A 6 -7.00 0.18 19.23
C LEU A 6 -7.17 1.19 18.08
N SER A 7 -6.44 2.30 18.14
CA SER A 7 -6.42 3.30 17.05
C SER A 7 -5.83 2.71 15.77
N TYR A 8 -4.70 2.01 15.86
CA TYR A 8 -4.11 1.29 14.73
C TYR A 8 -5.02 0.18 14.21
N LEU A 9 -5.60 -0.65 15.09
CA LEU A 9 -6.52 -1.73 14.72
C LEU A 9 -7.71 -1.19 13.93
N LYS A 10 -8.34 -0.11 14.42
CA LYS A 10 -9.45 0.55 13.73
C LYS A 10 -9.07 1.00 12.33
N TYR A 11 -7.88 1.58 12.16
CA TYR A 11 -7.37 1.97 10.85
C TYR A 11 -7.16 0.75 9.93
N VAL A 12 -6.44 -0.28 10.39
CA VAL A 12 -6.11 -1.47 9.59
C VAL A 12 -7.39 -2.19 9.14
N LEU A 13 -8.36 -2.38 10.03
CA LEU A 13 -9.63 -3.02 9.69
C LEU A 13 -10.44 -2.20 8.69
N ARG A 14 -10.51 -0.87 8.89
CA ARG A 14 -11.21 0.05 7.96
C ARG A 14 -10.55 0.04 6.58
N HIS A 15 -9.22 0.06 6.52
CA HIS A 15 -8.44 -0.05 5.29
C HIS A 15 -8.76 -1.34 4.56
N LYS A 16 -8.55 -2.47 5.24
CA LYS A 16 -8.75 -3.81 4.71
C LYS A 16 -10.17 -4.04 4.20
N PHE A 17 -11.18 -3.48 4.87
CA PHE A 17 -12.57 -3.52 4.42
C PHE A 17 -12.75 -2.85 3.04
N TYR A 18 -12.25 -1.63 2.86
CA TYR A 18 -12.39 -0.93 1.57
C TYR A 18 -11.56 -1.57 0.46
N VAL A 19 -10.39 -2.14 0.77
CA VAL A 19 -9.61 -2.91 -0.20
C VAL A 19 -10.36 -4.16 -0.61
N ALA A 20 -10.93 -4.92 0.34
CA ALA A 20 -11.75 -6.09 0.04
C ALA A 20 -12.92 -5.74 -0.88
N GLN A 21 -13.66 -4.66 -0.60
CA GLN A 21 -14.74 -4.19 -1.46
C GLN A 21 -14.27 -3.89 -2.89
N ALA A 22 -13.11 -3.25 -3.06
CA ALA A 22 -12.56 -2.95 -4.36
C ALA A 22 -12.06 -4.21 -5.08
N CYS A 23 -11.33 -5.09 -4.39
CA CYS A 23 -10.87 -6.38 -4.93
C CYS A 23 -12.03 -7.28 -5.37
N PHE A 24 -13.14 -7.30 -4.64
CA PHE A 24 -14.30 -8.13 -5.00
C PHE A 24 -14.94 -7.68 -6.31
N ARG A 25 -14.96 -6.37 -6.58
CA ARG A 25 -15.42 -5.82 -7.87
C ARG A 25 -14.50 -6.18 -9.04
N GLU A 26 -13.26 -6.56 -8.77
CA GLU A 26 -12.27 -7.03 -9.75
C GLU A 26 -12.22 -8.56 -9.86
N GLY A 27 -13.07 -9.29 -9.14
CA GLY A 27 -13.04 -10.76 -9.07
C GLY A 27 -11.92 -11.33 -8.18
N LEU A 28 -11.20 -10.50 -7.42
CA LEU A 28 -10.07 -10.89 -6.59
C LEU A 28 -10.50 -11.22 -5.14
N VAL A 29 -11.44 -12.15 -4.97
CA VAL A 29 -12.05 -12.45 -3.66
C VAL A 29 -11.01 -12.89 -2.63
N ILE A 30 -10.20 -13.89 -2.94
CA ILE A 30 -9.19 -14.40 -2.00
C ILE A 30 -8.19 -13.29 -1.63
N ARG A 31 -7.68 -12.56 -2.63
CA ARG A 31 -6.72 -11.47 -2.40
C ARG A 31 -7.32 -10.36 -1.53
N GLY A 32 -8.56 -9.95 -1.76
CA GLY A 32 -9.24 -8.99 -0.88
C GLY A 32 -9.36 -9.48 0.58
N LEU A 33 -9.68 -10.77 0.77
CA LEU A 33 -9.78 -11.38 2.10
C LEU A 33 -8.43 -11.52 2.80
N ILE A 34 -7.33 -11.77 2.08
CA ILE A 34 -5.98 -11.93 2.66
C ILE A 34 -5.11 -10.67 2.58
N HIS A 35 -5.60 -9.60 1.95
CA HIS A 35 -4.89 -8.34 1.79
C HIS A 35 -4.31 -7.87 3.13
N ASP A 36 -3.00 -7.62 3.17
CA ASP A 36 -2.28 -7.06 4.32
C ASP A 36 -2.44 -7.86 5.64
N VAL A 37 -2.72 -9.16 5.60
CA VAL A 37 -2.76 -10.00 6.82
C VAL A 37 -1.42 -9.97 7.57
N SER A 38 -0.31 -9.72 6.87
CA SER A 38 1.02 -9.51 7.45
C SER A 38 1.11 -8.34 8.44
N LYS A 39 0.22 -7.34 8.36
CA LYS A 39 0.13 -6.22 9.34
C LYS A 39 -0.15 -6.66 10.77
N PHE A 40 -0.70 -7.86 10.96
CA PHE A 40 -1.00 -8.44 12.27
C PHE A 40 0.17 -9.22 12.87
N LEU A 41 1.26 -9.43 12.11
CA LEU A 41 2.47 -10.04 12.65
C LEU A 41 3.20 -9.07 13.59
N PRO A 42 3.84 -9.54 14.68
CA PRO A 42 4.58 -8.68 15.60
C PRO A 42 5.63 -7.78 14.93
N SER A 43 6.28 -8.26 13.86
CA SER A 43 7.30 -7.51 13.14
C SER A 43 6.76 -6.33 12.33
N GLU A 44 5.45 -6.25 12.12
CA GLU A 44 4.78 -5.09 11.49
C GLU A 44 3.90 -4.35 12.50
N TRP A 45 3.13 -5.06 13.31
CA TRP A 45 2.17 -4.49 14.25
C TRP A 45 2.80 -3.47 15.21
N PHE A 46 3.81 -3.88 15.99
CA PHE A 46 4.38 -3.01 17.01
C PHE A 46 5.11 -1.78 16.42
N PRO A 47 5.98 -1.91 15.41
CA PRO A 47 6.62 -0.75 14.80
C PRO A 47 5.63 0.25 14.18
N TYR A 48 4.55 -0.22 13.55
CA TYR A 48 3.53 0.67 13.00
C TYR A 48 2.74 1.40 14.09
N VAL A 49 2.33 0.69 15.13
CA VAL A 49 1.62 1.28 16.27
C VAL A 49 2.47 2.37 16.92
N GLU A 50 3.74 2.09 17.17
CA GLU A 50 4.68 3.07 17.74
C GLU A 50 4.91 4.25 16.81
N TYR A 51 5.09 4.02 15.51
CA TYR A 51 5.38 5.08 14.55
C TYR A 51 4.22 6.07 14.34
N PHE A 52 3.00 5.57 14.23
CA PHE A 52 1.83 6.40 13.92
C PHE A 52 1.07 6.89 15.16
N TYR A 53 1.11 6.13 16.25
CA TYR A 53 0.28 6.38 17.44
C TYR A 53 1.08 6.34 18.76
N GLY A 54 2.40 6.17 18.70
CA GLY A 54 3.27 6.19 19.86
C GLY A 54 3.76 7.59 20.23
N GLU A 55 4.46 7.64 21.37
CA GLU A 55 5.11 8.85 21.88
C GLU A 55 6.38 9.15 21.05
N LYS A 56 6.79 10.43 20.99
CA LYS A 56 7.82 10.92 20.06
C LYS A 56 9.21 11.05 20.69
N ASP A 57 9.44 10.33 21.77
CA ASP A 57 10.56 10.55 22.70
C ASP A 57 11.84 9.83 22.24
N LYS A 58 11.71 8.83 21.36
CA LYS A 58 12.83 8.10 20.73
C LYS A 58 12.71 8.06 19.20
N PRO A 59 12.69 9.21 18.51
CA PRO A 59 12.30 9.30 17.11
C PRO A 59 13.19 8.47 16.18
N ASN A 60 14.51 8.42 16.44
CA ASN A 60 15.46 7.64 15.63
C ASN A 60 15.22 6.13 15.71
N LEU A 61 14.97 5.60 16.90
CA LEU A 61 14.72 4.17 17.09
C LEU A 61 13.37 3.76 16.49
N THR A 62 12.32 4.55 16.75
CA THR A 62 10.98 4.35 16.17
C THR A 62 11.06 4.36 14.65
N ARG A 63 11.78 5.31 14.06
CA ARG A 63 11.96 5.40 12.61
C ARG A 63 12.69 4.19 12.03
N LYS A 64 13.80 3.75 12.64
CA LYS A 64 14.54 2.56 12.18
C LYS A 64 13.69 1.29 12.22
N ARG A 65 12.94 1.07 13.29
CA ARG A 65 12.02 -0.09 13.42
C ARG A 65 10.90 -0.02 12.38
N PHE A 66 10.35 1.17 12.16
CA PHE A 66 9.33 1.39 11.15
C PHE A 66 9.85 1.14 9.73
N ASP A 67 11.01 1.68 9.37
CA ASP A 67 11.60 1.50 8.04
C ASP A 67 11.82 0.01 7.72
N PHE A 68 12.28 -0.78 8.70
CA PHE A 68 12.43 -2.23 8.54
C PHE A 68 11.07 -2.94 8.43
N ALA A 69 10.08 -2.57 9.24
CA ALA A 69 8.72 -3.11 9.13
C ALA A 69 8.06 -2.77 7.79
N TRP A 70 8.29 -1.56 7.26
CA TRP A 70 7.81 -1.14 5.95
C TRP A 70 8.47 -1.89 4.81
N LEU A 71 9.78 -2.18 4.91
CA LEU A 71 10.49 -3.05 3.98
C LEU A 71 9.89 -4.46 3.96
N LEU A 72 9.71 -5.08 5.13
CA LEU A 72 9.10 -6.41 5.24
C LEU A 72 7.70 -6.43 4.64
N HIS A 73 6.90 -5.42 4.96
CA HIS A 73 5.55 -5.27 4.44
C HIS A 73 5.50 -5.25 2.91
N GLN A 74 6.34 -4.41 2.28
CA GLN A 74 6.44 -4.35 0.82
C GLN A 74 6.91 -5.67 0.20
N LYS A 75 7.76 -6.44 0.89
CA LYS A 75 8.30 -7.71 0.38
C LYS A 75 7.42 -8.92 0.69
N ARG A 76 6.45 -8.80 1.60
CA ARG A 76 5.45 -9.85 1.90
C ARG A 76 4.21 -9.75 1.02
N ASN A 77 3.90 -8.57 0.51
CA ASN A 77 2.67 -8.31 -0.23
C ASN A 77 3.00 -7.81 -1.64
N ASP A 78 2.82 -8.65 -2.65
CA ASP A 78 3.15 -8.38 -4.06
C ASP A 78 2.30 -7.29 -4.73
N HIS A 79 1.24 -6.78 -4.08
CA HIS A 79 0.54 -5.60 -4.57
C HIS A 79 1.35 -4.30 -4.37
N HIS A 80 2.43 -4.29 -3.57
CA HIS A 80 3.35 -3.16 -3.52
C HIS A 80 4.30 -3.20 -4.71
N TRP A 81 4.41 -2.11 -5.47
CA TRP A 81 5.31 -2.06 -6.64
C TRP A 81 6.78 -2.33 -6.28
N GLN A 82 7.20 -2.00 -5.06
CA GLN A 82 8.54 -2.26 -4.54
C GLN A 82 8.86 -3.76 -4.46
N TRP A 83 7.84 -4.62 -4.34
CA TRP A 83 8.01 -6.07 -4.41
C TRP A 83 8.69 -6.48 -5.73
N TRP A 84 8.26 -5.86 -6.83
CA TRP A 84 8.68 -6.13 -8.21
C TRP A 84 9.96 -5.40 -8.65
N VAL A 85 10.65 -4.74 -7.71
CA VAL A 85 11.97 -4.14 -7.93
C VAL A 85 13.04 -5.09 -7.41
N LEU A 86 13.78 -5.67 -8.35
CA LEU A 86 14.96 -6.50 -8.09
C LEU A 86 16.19 -5.60 -7.97
N SER A 87 16.86 -5.62 -6.82
CA SER A 87 18.20 -5.03 -6.68
C SER A 87 19.22 -6.05 -7.14
N LYS A 88 20.19 -5.64 -7.96
CA LYS A 88 21.26 -6.53 -8.44
C LYS A 88 22.50 -6.41 -7.56
N ASP A 89 23.25 -7.49 -7.41
CA ASP A 89 24.47 -7.53 -6.60
C ASP A 89 25.56 -6.58 -7.12
N GLU A 90 25.70 -6.47 -8.44
CA GLU A 90 26.62 -5.54 -9.12
C GLU A 90 26.13 -4.08 -9.12
N GLY A 91 25.01 -3.80 -8.46
CA GLY A 91 24.38 -2.50 -8.45
C GLY A 91 23.31 -2.31 -9.54
N GLY A 92 22.49 -1.28 -9.33
CA GLY A 92 21.33 -1.01 -10.17
C GLY A 92 20.09 -1.82 -9.80
N ARG A 93 19.02 -1.61 -10.57
CA ARG A 93 17.69 -2.20 -10.32
C ARG A 93 17.08 -2.72 -11.62
N ARG A 94 16.38 -3.84 -11.57
CA ARG A 94 15.49 -4.32 -12.64
C ARG A 94 14.05 -4.24 -12.14
N VAL A 95 13.18 -3.59 -12.91
CA VAL A 95 11.75 -3.48 -12.60
C VAL A 95 11.01 -4.53 -13.42
N LEU A 96 10.27 -5.40 -12.74
CA LEU A 96 9.52 -6.49 -13.37
C LEU A 96 8.05 -6.10 -13.60
N PRO A 97 7.39 -6.63 -14.65
CA PRO A 97 5.96 -6.43 -14.83
C PRO A 97 5.19 -7.09 -13.68
N MET A 98 4.27 -6.34 -13.07
CA MET A 98 3.36 -6.87 -12.06
C MET A 98 2.34 -7.82 -12.70
N SER A 99 2.03 -8.93 -12.03
CA SER A 99 0.93 -9.80 -12.42
C SER A 99 -0.41 -9.04 -12.46
N ASP A 100 -1.37 -9.53 -13.25
CA ASP A 100 -2.68 -8.88 -13.37
C ASP A 100 -3.40 -8.77 -12.02
N ALA A 101 -3.32 -9.81 -11.20
CA ALA A 101 -3.88 -9.82 -9.85
C ALA A 101 -3.20 -8.78 -8.92
N ALA A 102 -1.86 -8.68 -8.97
CA ALA A 102 -1.11 -7.76 -8.13
C ALA A 102 -1.36 -6.28 -8.49
N ARG A 103 -1.36 -5.93 -9.78
CA ARG A 103 -1.62 -4.54 -10.21
C ARG A 103 -3.05 -4.09 -9.96
N LYS A 104 -4.03 -5.01 -10.05
CA LYS A 104 -5.42 -4.76 -9.66
C LYS A 104 -5.55 -4.55 -8.15
N GLU A 105 -4.94 -5.42 -7.34
CA GLU A 105 -4.92 -5.23 -5.89
C GLU A 105 -4.19 -3.93 -5.50
N MET A 106 -3.12 -3.54 -6.19
CA MET A 106 -2.42 -2.28 -5.94
C MET A 106 -3.33 -1.05 -6.11
N VAL A 107 -4.13 -1.03 -7.18
CA VAL A 107 -5.10 0.06 -7.39
C VAL A 107 -6.23 0.00 -6.36
N ALA A 108 -6.66 -1.20 -5.96
CA ALA A 108 -7.63 -1.41 -4.89
C ALA A 108 -7.10 -0.94 -3.52
N ASP A 109 -5.82 -1.18 -3.22
CA ASP A 109 -5.08 -0.70 -2.05
C ASP A 109 -5.10 0.82 -1.98
N TRP A 110 -4.72 1.52 -3.06
CA TRP A 110 -4.76 2.98 -3.11
C TRP A 110 -6.17 3.54 -2.89
N PHE A 111 -7.19 2.87 -3.46
CA PHE A 111 -8.58 3.23 -3.22
C PHE A 111 -8.98 3.02 -1.75
N GLY A 112 -8.59 1.88 -1.18
CA GLY A 112 -8.87 1.53 0.21
C GLY A 112 -8.23 2.52 1.18
N ALA A 113 -6.96 2.88 0.96
CA ALA A 113 -6.24 3.88 1.73
C ALA A 113 -6.93 5.24 1.67
N SER A 114 -7.28 5.71 0.47
CA SER A 114 -7.99 6.99 0.29
C SER A 114 -9.32 7.03 1.04
N ARG A 115 -10.10 5.94 0.99
CA ARG A 115 -11.38 5.82 1.71
C ARG A 115 -11.20 5.71 3.22
N ALA A 116 -10.20 4.96 3.68
CA ALA A 116 -9.89 4.81 5.09
C ALA A 116 -9.50 6.15 5.72
N GLN A 117 -8.74 6.97 4.99
CA GLN A 117 -8.26 8.30 5.40
C GLN A 117 -9.28 9.43 5.20
N GLY A 118 -10.45 9.16 4.59
CA GLY A 118 -11.51 10.14 4.42
C GLY A 118 -11.39 11.03 3.17
N HIS A 119 -10.51 10.69 2.23
CA HIS A 119 -10.19 11.49 1.04
C HIS A 119 -11.12 11.25 -0.17
N GLY A 120 -12.09 10.33 -0.05
CA GLY A 120 -12.98 9.96 -1.16
C GLY A 120 -12.28 9.02 -2.15
N GLY A 121 -13.05 8.14 -2.81
CA GLY A 121 -12.50 7.08 -3.67
C GLY A 121 -11.88 7.58 -4.98
N LEU A 122 -11.94 6.77 -6.05
CA LEU A 122 -11.41 7.11 -7.38
C LEU A 122 -11.85 8.48 -7.93
N TYR A 123 -13.03 8.96 -7.52
CA TYR A 123 -13.69 10.17 -8.05
C TYR A 123 -13.84 11.31 -7.03
N GLY A 124 -13.20 11.21 -5.85
CA GLY A 124 -13.22 12.29 -4.86
C GLY A 124 -12.27 13.44 -5.21
N PRO A 125 -12.42 14.63 -4.58
CA PRO A 125 -11.50 15.77 -4.75
C PRO A 125 -10.04 15.43 -4.39
N ASN A 126 -9.82 14.41 -3.55
CA ASN A 126 -8.50 13.86 -3.22
C ASN A 126 -8.31 12.43 -3.76
N GLY A 127 -8.98 12.08 -4.86
CA GLY A 127 -9.06 10.69 -5.33
C GLY A 127 -7.72 10.09 -5.80
N VAL A 128 -7.73 8.76 -5.96
CA VAL A 128 -6.56 7.95 -6.36
C VAL A 128 -5.88 8.48 -7.64
N LYS A 129 -6.64 9.03 -8.59
CA LYS A 129 -6.08 9.63 -9.81
C LYS A 129 -5.17 10.83 -9.52
N ALA A 130 -5.60 11.75 -8.65
CA ALA A 130 -4.81 12.93 -8.27
C ALA A 130 -3.59 12.54 -7.43
N TRP A 131 -3.77 11.60 -6.50
CA TRP A 131 -2.68 11.02 -5.73
C TRP A 131 -1.65 10.33 -6.65
N TYR A 132 -2.09 9.51 -7.60
CA TYR A 132 -1.20 8.88 -8.56
C TYR A 132 -0.42 9.91 -9.38
N LYS A 133 -1.08 10.95 -9.92
CA LYS A 133 -0.39 12.02 -10.67
C LYS A 133 0.74 12.67 -9.88
N SER A 134 0.55 12.91 -8.57
CA SER A 134 1.57 13.52 -7.70
C SER A 134 2.68 12.55 -7.27
N HIS A 135 2.43 11.24 -7.31
CA HIS A 135 3.38 10.21 -6.85
C HIS A 135 4.04 9.40 -7.98
N ARG A 136 3.50 9.39 -9.20
CA ARG A 136 3.91 8.49 -10.29
C ARG A 136 5.38 8.59 -10.68
N LYS A 137 6.02 9.75 -10.46
CA LYS A 137 7.46 9.99 -10.70
C LYS A 137 8.36 9.29 -9.67
N LYS A 138 7.84 9.02 -8.46
CA LYS A 138 8.55 8.32 -7.38
C LYS A 138 8.40 6.80 -7.47
N MET A 139 7.43 6.32 -8.24
CA MET A 139 7.13 4.89 -8.40
C MET A 139 7.98 4.28 -9.52
N LEU A 140 8.66 3.17 -9.23
CA LEU A 140 9.35 2.37 -10.23
C LEU A 140 8.41 1.25 -10.71
N LEU A 141 7.60 1.56 -11.71
CA LEU A 141 6.71 0.62 -12.38
C LEU A 141 7.29 0.24 -13.74
N HIS A 142 7.22 -1.05 -14.10
CA HIS A 142 7.49 -1.51 -15.46
C HIS A 142 6.51 -0.83 -16.43
N ASP A 143 6.96 -0.54 -17.66
CA ASP A 143 6.18 0.23 -18.64
C ASP A 143 4.80 -0.38 -18.91
N GLU A 144 4.73 -1.71 -19.01
CA GLU A 144 3.46 -2.42 -19.19
C GLU A 144 2.49 -2.15 -18.02
N THR A 145 3.00 -2.28 -16.79
CA THR A 145 2.21 -2.04 -15.57
C THR A 145 1.78 -0.57 -15.49
N ARG A 146 2.68 0.37 -15.79
CA ARG A 146 2.38 1.80 -15.80
C ARG A 146 1.26 2.13 -16.78
N LYS A 147 1.39 1.69 -18.03
CA LYS A 147 0.37 1.88 -19.08
C LYS A 147 -0.98 1.30 -18.66
N TRP A 148 -0.98 0.12 -18.02
CA TRP A 148 -2.20 -0.48 -17.49
C TRP A 148 -2.84 0.38 -16.40
N VAL A 149 -2.05 0.84 -15.42
CA VAL A 149 -2.52 1.70 -14.31
C VAL A 149 -3.09 3.02 -14.83
N GLU A 150 -2.39 3.68 -15.75
CA GLU A 150 -2.82 4.96 -16.30
C GLU A 150 -4.13 4.84 -17.07
N ARG A 151 -4.27 3.80 -17.92
CA ARG A 151 -5.56 3.48 -18.57
C ARG A 151 -6.66 3.21 -17.54
N ARG A 152 -6.39 2.44 -16.49
CA ARG A 152 -7.37 2.12 -15.43
C ARG A 152 -7.85 3.38 -14.70
N LEU A 153 -6.97 4.35 -14.50
CA LEU A 153 -7.27 5.64 -13.86
C LEU A 153 -7.83 6.70 -14.82
N GLY A 154 -8.09 6.34 -16.09
CA GLY A 154 -8.56 7.28 -17.10
C GLY A 154 -7.56 8.42 -17.36
N LEU A 155 -6.28 8.13 -17.21
CA LEU A 155 -5.17 8.96 -17.69
C LEU A 155 -4.87 8.42 -19.08
N ARG A 156 -5.46 9.04 -20.10
CA ARG A 156 -5.00 8.84 -21.48
C ARG A 156 -3.97 9.93 -21.77
N ASP A 157 -2.91 9.54 -22.46
CA ASP A 157 -2.01 10.48 -23.12
C ASP A 157 -2.76 11.32 -24.15
#